data_AF-A0A7J6X7T4-F1
#
_entry.id   AF-A0A7J6X7T4-F1
#
_cell.length_a   1.000
_cell.length_b   1.000
_cell.length_c   1.000
_cell.angle_alpha   90.00
_cell.angle_beta   90.00
_cell.angle_gamma   90.00
#
_symmetry.space_group_name_H-M   'P 1'
#
loop_
_entity.id
_entity.type
_entity.pdbx_description
1 polymer ?
#
loop_
_entity_poly.entity_id
_entity_poly.type
_entity_poly.pdbx_seq_one_letter_code
_entity_poly.pdbx_strand_id
1 'polypeptide(L)'
;MGEPKMKVNCQMCETDFHTASECPWVYSACKQPQCNGIPMLTTSTTSMNPCRKYLACQFNSCNGGWQWLDEAMVEAATTLKSPSKGCYECGDEDHWLNNSPWK
;
A
#
# COMPACT_ATOMS: atom_id res chain seq x y z
N MET A 1 -15.71 -30.25 16.23
CA MET A 1 -14.97 -29.06 16.69
C MET A 1 -14.08 -28.65 15.53
N GLY A 2 -14.31 -27.47 14.93
CA GLY A 2 -13.43 -27.00 13.86
C GLY A 2 -12.12 -26.50 14.45
N GLU A 3 -10.99 -26.91 13.87
CA GLU A 3 -9.67 -26.44 14.27
C GLU A 3 -9.61 -24.90 14.20
N PRO A 4 -8.94 -24.22 15.15
CA PRO A 4 -8.73 -22.79 15.05
C PRO A 4 -7.83 -22.55 13.84
N LYS A 5 -8.41 -21.98 12.77
CA LYS A 5 -7.62 -21.47 11.64
C LYS A 5 -6.64 -20.45 12.20
N MET A 6 -5.36 -20.80 12.26
CA MET A 6 -4.31 -19.82 12.57
C MET A 6 -4.46 -18.67 11.57
N LYS A 7 -4.77 -17.48 12.08
CA LYS A 7 -4.77 -16.28 11.26
C LYS A 7 -3.31 -16.01 10.88
N VAL A 8 -2.98 -16.24 9.60
CA VAL A 8 -1.68 -15.88 9.06
C VAL A 8 -1.74 -14.41 8.68
N ASN A 9 -1.04 -13.57 9.43
CA ASN A 9 -0.89 -12.17 9.09
C ASN A 9 -0.10 -12.04 7.77
N CYS A 10 -0.48 -11.07 6.94
CA CYS A 10 0.26 -10.70 5.75
C CYS A 10 1.70 -10.33 6.11
N GLN A 11 2.68 -10.97 5.47
CA GLN A 11 4.11 -10.76 5.77
C GLN A 11 4.63 -9.39 5.32
N MET A 12 3.86 -8.65 4.51
CA MET A 12 4.24 -7.33 4.00
C MET A 12 3.67 -6.17 4.81
N CYS A 13 2.59 -6.39 5.55
CA CYS A 13 1.89 -5.32 6.27
C CYS A 13 1.31 -5.72 7.63
N GLU A 14 1.50 -6.98 8.04
CA GLU A 14 1.09 -7.50 9.34
C GLU A 14 -0.43 -7.49 9.61
N THR A 15 -1.28 -7.15 8.62
CA THR A 15 -2.74 -7.26 8.75
C THR A 15 -3.25 -8.69 8.49
N ASP A 16 -4.42 -9.04 9.01
CA ASP A 16 -5.04 -10.37 8.87
C ASP A 16 -6.18 -10.41 7.82
N PHE A 17 -6.34 -9.34 7.04
CA PHE A 17 -7.42 -9.20 6.05
C PHE A 17 -7.10 -9.82 4.68
N HIS A 18 -5.82 -10.05 4.39
CA HIS A 18 -5.36 -10.54 3.08
C HIS A 18 -4.08 -11.35 3.22
N THR A 19 -3.77 -12.15 2.20
CA THR A 19 -2.49 -12.86 2.10
C THR A 19 -1.39 -11.98 1.50
N ALA A 20 -0.12 -12.36 1.63
CA ALA A 20 0.98 -11.59 1.07
C ALA A 20 0.82 -11.33 -0.44
N SER A 21 0.29 -12.28 -1.21
CA SER A 21 0.05 -12.15 -2.65
C SER A 21 -1.01 -11.11 -3.04
N GLU A 22 -1.94 -10.81 -2.13
CA GLU A 22 -3.01 -9.82 -2.32
C GLU A 22 -2.61 -8.44 -1.76
N CYS A 23 -1.42 -8.36 -1.16
CA CYS A 23 -0.96 -7.16 -0.51
C CYS A 23 -0.55 -6.10 -1.53
N PRO A 24 -1.07 -4.86 -1.45
CA PRO A 24 -0.70 -3.79 -2.38
C PRO A 24 0.81 -3.50 -2.43
N TRP A 25 1.55 -3.84 -1.36
CA TRP A 25 2.97 -3.55 -1.26
C TRP A 25 3.89 -4.66 -1.83
N VAL A 26 3.45 -5.93 -1.92
CA VAL A 26 4.34 -7.08 -2.23
C VAL A 26 4.98 -6.99 -3.63
N TYR A 27 4.30 -6.34 -4.56
CA TYR A 27 4.76 -6.12 -5.95
C TYR A 27 4.84 -4.63 -6.30
N SER A 28 4.77 -3.76 -5.31
CA SER A 28 4.87 -2.32 -5.57
C SER A 28 6.32 -1.95 -5.92
N ALA A 29 6.47 -0.99 -6.83
CA ALA A 29 7.77 -0.42 -7.13
C ALA A 29 8.24 0.47 -5.97
N CYS A 30 9.56 0.59 -5.83
CA CYS A 30 10.17 1.58 -4.94
C CYS A 30 9.65 2.99 -5.28
N LYS A 31 9.36 3.78 -4.24
CA LYS A 31 8.92 5.18 -4.41
C LYS A 31 9.99 6.09 -5.01
N GLN A 32 11.27 5.70 -4.95
CA GLN A 32 12.36 6.48 -5.52
C GLN A 32 12.29 6.43 -7.06
N PRO A 33 12.25 7.59 -7.75
CA PRO A 33 12.28 7.62 -9.21
C PRO A 33 13.49 6.87 -9.77
N GLN A 34 13.29 6.13 -10.86
CA GLN A 34 14.33 5.34 -11.55
C GLN A 34 14.92 4.18 -10.73
N CYS A 35 14.33 3.85 -9.57
CA CYS A 35 14.69 2.66 -8.82
C CYS A 35 13.81 1.48 -9.24
N ASN A 36 14.43 0.39 -9.69
CA ASN A 36 13.74 -0.86 -10.03
C ASN A 36 13.63 -1.83 -8.83
N GLY A 37 13.80 -1.32 -7.62
CA GLY A 37 13.69 -2.12 -6.40
C GLY A 37 12.24 -2.27 -5.94
N ILE A 38 12.02 -3.19 -5.00
CA ILE A 38 10.75 -3.36 -4.29
C ILE A 38 10.92 -2.98 -2.81
N PRO A 39 9.85 -2.52 -2.13
CA PRO A 39 9.87 -2.26 -0.71
C PRO A 39 9.80 -3.56 0.10
N MET A 40 10.62 -3.63 1.14
CA MET A 40 10.73 -4.73 2.09
C MET A 40 10.27 -4.26 3.48
N LEU A 41 9.51 -5.10 4.18
CA LEU A 41 9.10 -4.83 5.56
C LEU A 41 10.28 -5.03 6.51
N THR A 42 10.61 -3.99 7.27
CA THR A 42 11.72 -3.97 8.22
C THR A 42 11.25 -3.50 9.60
N THR A 43 11.98 -3.86 10.64
CA THR A 43 11.72 -3.46 12.02
C THR A 43 12.83 -2.53 12.51
N SER A 44 12.45 -1.34 13.00
CA SER A 44 13.39 -0.37 13.56
C SER A 44 14.02 -0.90 14.85
N THR A 45 15.34 -0.78 14.92
CA THR A 45 16.16 -1.09 16.10
C THR A 45 16.64 0.19 16.80
N THR A 46 16.19 1.36 16.34
CA THR A 46 16.58 2.64 16.93
C THR A 46 15.96 2.83 18.31
N SER A 47 16.66 3.50 19.22
CA SER A 47 16.15 3.81 20.57
C SER A 47 14.94 4.75 20.57
N MET A 48 14.82 5.61 19.56
CA MET A 48 13.70 6.55 19.43
C MET A 48 12.42 5.88 18.93
N ASN A 49 12.53 4.86 18.09
CA ASN A 49 11.39 4.14 17.51
C ASN A 49 11.62 2.62 17.60
N PRO A 50 11.74 2.04 18.80
CA PRO A 50 12.02 0.61 18.93
C PRO A 50 10.83 -0.20 18.41
N CYS A 51 11.12 -1.27 17.67
CA CYS A 51 10.14 -2.19 17.11
C CYS A 51 9.15 -1.60 16.09
N ARG A 52 9.21 -0.30 15.77
CA ARG A 52 8.34 0.32 14.75
C ARG A 52 8.68 -0.23 13.37
N LYS A 53 7.66 -0.57 12.59
CA LYS A 53 7.80 -1.18 11.26
C LYS A 53 7.89 -0.12 10.17
N TYR A 54 8.75 -0.35 9.18
CA TYR A 54 8.91 0.51 8.02
C TYR A 54 9.12 -0.31 6.76
N LEU A 55 8.72 0.27 5.63
CA LEU A 55 9.06 -0.20 4.30
C LEU A 55 10.38 0.45 3.88
N ALA A 56 11.31 -0.33 3.32
CA ALA A 56 12.54 0.18 2.73
C ALA A 56 12.86 -0.56 1.44
N CYS A 57 13.46 0.12 0.47
CA CYS A 57 13.92 -0.54 -0.76
C CYS A 57 14.92 -1.66 -0.42
N GLN A 58 14.80 -2.79 -1.12
CA GLN A 58 15.77 -3.88 -1.03
C GLN A 58 17.21 -3.47 -1.39
N PHE A 59 17.38 -2.40 -2.18
CA PHE A 59 18.69 -1.88 -2.53
C PHE A 59 19.17 -0.88 -1.49
N ASN A 60 20.23 -1.23 -0.76
CA ASN A 60 20.79 -0.38 0.29
C ASN A 60 21.37 0.95 -0.24
N SER A 61 21.62 1.07 -1.54
CA SER A 61 22.02 2.31 -2.21
C SER A 61 20.86 3.26 -2.52
N CYS A 62 19.62 2.83 -2.30
CA CYS A 62 18.43 3.62 -2.60
C CYS A 62 18.04 4.51 -1.41
N ASN A 63 18.35 5.80 -1.50
CA ASN A 63 18.12 6.77 -0.42
C ASN A 63 16.67 7.24 -0.26
N GLY A 64 15.75 6.95 -1.19
CA GLY A 64 14.38 7.45 -1.17
C GLY A 64 13.29 6.38 -1.08
N GLY A 65 13.66 5.13 -0.83
CA GLY A 65 12.71 4.00 -0.78
C GLY A 65 12.12 3.73 0.59
N TRP A 66 12.30 4.63 1.55
CA TRP A 66 11.94 4.42 2.96
C TRP A 66 10.62 5.12 3.31
N GLN A 67 9.77 4.44 4.09
CA GLN A 67 8.55 4.99 4.65
C GLN A 67 8.10 4.19 5.87
N TRP A 68 7.53 4.83 6.91
CA TRP A 68 6.89 4.11 8.00
C TRP A 68 5.65 3.32 7.54
N LEU A 69 5.47 2.10 8.06
CA LEU A 69 4.37 1.22 7.60
C LEU A 69 2.99 1.80 7.94
N ASP A 70 2.82 2.33 9.15
CA ASP A 70 1.57 2.94 9.60
C ASP A 70 1.19 4.16 8.75
N GLU A 71 2.17 4.97 8.36
CA GLU A 71 1.96 6.10 7.44
C GLU A 71 1.57 5.64 6.04
N ALA A 72 2.22 4.58 5.52
CA ALA A 72 1.88 3.99 4.23
C ALA A 72 0.46 3.40 4.21
N MET A 73 0.00 2.80 5.32
CA MET A 73 -1.37 2.31 5.46
C MET A 73 -2.39 3.45 5.43
N VAL A 74 -2.12 4.56 6.13
CA VAL A 74 -2.98 5.75 6.11
C VAL A 74 -3.03 6.33 4.69
N GLU A 75 -1.89 6.48 4.04
CA GLU A 75 -1.78 6.97 2.65
C GLU A 75 -2.60 6.09 1.69
N ALA A 76 -2.44 4.76 1.76
CA ALA A 76 -3.21 3.82 0.94
C ALA A 76 -4.72 3.94 1.18
N ALA A 77 -5.14 4.06 2.44
CA ALA A 77 -6.54 4.26 2.79
C ALA A 77 -7.09 5.61 2.30
N THR A 78 -6.27 6.67 2.25
CA THR A 78 -6.68 7.98 1.72
C THR A 78 -6.80 7.98 0.20
N THR A 79 -5.87 7.32 -0.52
CA THR A 79 -5.92 7.19 -1.98
C THR A 79 -7.16 6.43 -2.45
N LEU A 80 -7.61 5.42 -1.70
CA LEU A 80 -8.85 4.69 -1.97
C LEU A 80 -10.12 5.46 -1.61
N LYS A 81 -10.02 6.47 -0.73
CA LYS A 81 -11.15 7.32 -0.33
C LYS A 81 -11.31 8.55 -1.20
N SER A 82 -10.31 8.91 -2.00
CA SER A 82 -10.48 9.86 -3.09
C SER A 82 -11.48 9.24 -4.08
N PRO A 83 -12.72 9.75 -4.18
CA PRO A 83 -13.55 9.37 -5.31
C PRO A 83 -12.74 9.78 -6.53
N SER A 84 -12.48 8.86 -7.46
CA SER A 84 -12.08 9.26 -8.80
C SER A 84 -13.09 10.31 -9.24
N LYS A 85 -12.66 11.56 -9.25
CA LYS A 85 -13.53 12.70 -9.52
C LYS A 85 -13.74 12.65 -11.03
N GLY A 86 -14.83 12.01 -11.42
CA GLY A 86 -15.29 11.99 -12.80
C GLY A 86 -15.74 10.64 -13.34
N CYS A 87 -16.45 10.72 -14.46
CA CYS A 87 -16.96 9.59 -15.21
C CYS A 87 -15.80 8.71 -15.71
N TYR A 88 -15.85 7.40 -15.45
CA TYR A 88 -14.79 6.46 -15.82
C TYR A 88 -14.59 6.32 -17.35
N GLU A 89 -15.56 6.75 -18.15
CA GLU A 89 -15.54 6.66 -19.62
C GLU A 89 -14.96 7.91 -20.30
N CYS A 90 -15.22 9.11 -19.76
CA CYS A 90 -14.77 10.36 -20.38
C CYS A 90 -13.87 11.24 -19.50
N GLY A 91 -13.72 10.92 -18.21
CA GLY A 91 -12.90 11.69 -17.28
C GLY A 91 -13.51 13.02 -16.81
N ASP A 92 -14.74 13.34 -17.22
CA ASP A 92 -15.42 14.57 -16.80
C ASP A 92 -15.88 14.51 -15.35
N GLU A 93 -15.58 15.57 -14.59
CA GLU A 93 -15.96 15.74 -13.18
C GLU A 93 -17.44 16.14 -12.99
N ASP A 94 -18.14 16.50 -14.06
CA ASP A 94 -19.49 17.11 -14.02
C ASP A 94 -20.64 16.07 -13.93
N HIS A 95 -20.38 14.80 -14.24
CA HIS A 95 -21.40 13.75 -14.20
C HIS A 95 -20.86 12.37 -13.79
N TRP A 96 -21.73 11.51 -13.26
CA TRP A 96 -21.44 10.10 -12.95
C TRP A 96 -21.90 9.18 -14.09
N LEU A 97 -21.34 7.97 -14.16
CA LEU A 97 -21.54 6.96 -15.22
C LEU A 97 -22.99 6.79 -15.73
N ASN A 98 -24.00 6.98 -14.87
CA ASN A 98 -25.39 6.73 -15.26
C ASN A 98 -26.12 7.96 -15.86
N ASN A 99 -25.50 9.14 -15.83
CA ASN A 99 -26.05 10.42 -16.30
C ASN A 99 -25.23 11.00 -17.48
N SER A 100 -24.51 10.18 -18.23
CA SER A 100 -23.85 10.66 -19.43
C SER A 100 -24.89 11.03 -20.51
N PRO A 101 -24.80 12.21 -21.14
CA PRO A 101 -25.72 12.63 -22.20
C PRO A 101 -25.53 11.86 -23.52
N TRP A 102 -24.54 10.97 -23.60
CA TRP A 102 -24.22 10.14 -24.78
C TRP A 102 -24.94 8.78 -24.80
N LYS A 103 -26.06 8.63 -24.09
CA LYS A 103 -26.94 7.46 -24.25
C LYS A 103 -27.73 7.51 -25.54
#